data_AF-A0A5J4PL32-F1
#
_entry.id   AF-A0A5J4PL32-F1
#
_cell.length_a   1.000
_cell.length_b   1.000
_cell.length_c   1.000
_cell.angle_alpha   90.00
_cell.angle_beta   90.00
_cell.angle_gamma   90.00
#
_symmetry.space_group_name_H-M   'P 1'
#
loop_
_entity.id
_entity.type
_entity.pdbx_description
1 polymer ?
#
loop_
_entity_poly.entity_id
_entity_poly.type
_entity_poly.pdbx_seq_one_letter_code
_entity_poly.pdbx_strand_id
1 'polypeptide(L)' 'MKTFLQIVAHDLYTKTGNNLSRMLIVFPNKRAGLFFNEYLINESDKPIWAPAYASISELFQQLSSLKPGDPIHLICELY' A
#
# COMPACT_ATOMS: atom_id res chain seq x y z
N MET A 1 20.77 -12.58 0.88
CA MET A 1 20.58 -11.39 0.01
C MET A 1 19.37 -10.63 0.54
N LYS A 2 19.42 -9.30 0.63
CA LYS A 2 18.25 -8.50 1.04
C LYS A 2 17.27 -8.42 -0.14
N THR A 3 15.97 -8.54 0.13
CA THR A 3 14.94 -8.39 -0.91
C THR A 3 14.76 -6.91 -1.25
N PHE A 4 14.22 -6.61 -2.43
CA PHE A 4 13.94 -5.23 -2.82
C PHE A 4 13.04 -4.50 -1.81
N LEU A 5 11.96 -5.16 -1.36
CA LEU A 5 11.04 -4.58 -0.37
C LEU A 5 11.74 -4.29 0.97
N GLN A 6 12.68 -5.16 1.38
CA GLN A 6 13.46 -4.93 2.60
C GLN A 6 14.39 -3.72 2.47
N ILE A 7 15.06 -3.55 1.32
CA ILE A 7 15.93 -2.39 1.06
C ILE A 7 15.11 -1.10 1.10
N VAL A 8 13.93 -1.10 0.46
CA VAL A 8 13.05 0.06 0.43
C VAL A 8 12.46 0.36 1.81
N ALA A 9 12.11 -0.65 2.60
CA ALA A 9 11.62 -0.46 3.97
C ALA A 9 12.67 0.24 4.86
N HIS A 10 13.92 -0.22 4.80
CA HIS A 10 15.04 0.41 5.49
C HIS A 10 15.26 1.86 5.05
N ASP A 11 15.30 2.11 3.74
CA ASP A 11 15.48 3.47 3.19
C ASP A 11 14.34 4.42 3.57
N LEU A 12 13.09 3.93 3.55
CA LEU A 12 11.93 4.72 3.98
C LEU A 12 11.95 5.04 5.47
N TYR A 13 12.28 4.06 6.30
CA TYR A 13 12.39 4.27 7.74
C TYR A 13 13.51 5.26 8.08
N THR A 14 14.68 5.16 7.46
CA THR A 14 15.79 6.10 7.70
C THR A 14 15.45 7.54 7.29
N LYS A 15 14.63 7.74 6.26
CA LYS A 15 14.19 9.08 5.81
C LYS A 15 13.07 9.69 6.63
N THR A 16 12.15 8.88 7.14
CA THR A 16 10.87 9.35 7.72
C THR A 16 10.80 9.16 9.24
N GLY A 17 11.66 8.30 9.80
CA GLY A 17 11.64 7.92 11.21
C GLY A 17 10.41 7.08 11.58
N ASN A 18 9.90 7.27 12.80
CA ASN A 18 8.84 6.44 13.38
C ASN A 18 7.41 6.83 12.97
N ASN A 19 7.22 7.88 12.16
CA ASN A 19 5.89 8.34 11.77
C ASN A 19 5.68 8.33 10.26
N LEU A 20 5.04 7.27 9.75
CA LEU A 20 4.66 7.13 8.34
C LEU A 20 3.17 7.36 8.09
N SER A 21 2.42 7.87 9.10
CA SER A 21 0.95 8.03 9.02
C SER A 21 0.47 8.95 7.89
N ARG A 22 1.32 9.86 7.40
CA ARG A 22 1.02 10.79 6.30
C ARG A 22 1.54 10.31 4.94
N MET A 23 1.93 9.05 4.84
CA MET A 23 2.47 8.45 3.62
C MET A 23 1.50 7.41 3.06
N LEU A 24 1.34 7.42 1.73
CA LEU A 24 0.65 6.37 0.98
C LEU A 24 1.69 5.61 0.16
N ILE A 25 1.82 4.32 0.42
CA ILE A 25 2.66 3.43 -0.37
C ILE A 25 1.79 2.70 -1.39
N VAL A 26 2.16 2.84 -2.67
CA VAL A 26 1.40 2.28 -3.79
C VAL A 26 2.11 1.08 -4.35
N PHE A 27 1.45 -0.08 -4.32
CA PHE A 27 1.98 -1.34 -4.85
C PHE A 27 1.25 -1.79 -6.12
N PRO A 28 1.85 -2.64 -6.96
CA PRO A 28 1.17 -3.25 -8.10
C PRO A 28 -0.01 -4.15 -7.68
N ASN A 29 0.06 -4.76 -6.49
CA ASN A 29 -1.00 -5.57 -5.93
C ASN A 29 -0.98 -5.53 -4.39
N LYS A 30 -2.06 -6.03 -3.76
CA LYS A 30 -2.24 -5.99 -2.30
C LYS A 30 -1.23 -6.83 -1.51
N ARG A 31 -0.63 -7.86 -2.12
CA ARG A 31 0.23 -8.81 -1.40
C ARG A 31 1.55 -8.19 -0.95
N ALA A 32 2.08 -7.23 -1.70
CA ALA A 32 3.35 -6.59 -1.37
C ALA A 32 3.29 -5.81 -0.05
N GLY A 33 2.14 -5.20 0.28
CA GLY A 33 1.95 -4.47 1.54
C GLY A 33 2.06 -5.36 2.78
N LEU A 34 1.61 -6.62 2.68
CA LEU A 34 1.73 -7.60 3.78
C LEU A 34 3.20 -7.85 4.14
N PHE A 35 4.03 -8.17 3.14
CA PHE A 35 5.46 -8.40 3.36
C PHE A 35 6.21 -7.12 3.75
N PHE A 36 5.80 -5.97 3.24
CA PHE A 36 6.43 -4.70 3.55
C PHE A 36 6.28 -4.31 5.03
N ASN A 37 5.11 -4.57 5.63
CA ASN A 37 4.89 -4.36 7.06
C ASN A 37 5.87 -5.17 7.93
N GLU A 38 6.09 -6.44 7.60
CA GLU A 38 7.05 -7.29 8.31
C GLU A 38 8.46 -6.71 8.25
N TYR A 39 8.89 -6.23 7.07
CA TYR A 39 10.19 -5.58 6.96
C TYR A 39 10.26 -4.28 7.77
N LEU A 40 9.21 -3.46 7.76
CA LEU A 40 9.18 -2.19 8.49
C LEU A 40 9.23 -2.39 10.01
N ILE A 41 8.52 -3.38 10.55
CA ILE A 41 8.54 -3.72 11.99
C ILE A 41 9.94 -4.14 12.43
N ASN A 42 10.68 -4.86 11.58
CA ASN A 42 12.04 -5.28 11.89
C ASN A 42 13.08 -4.14 11.87
N GLU A 43 12.72 -2.93 11.43
CA GLU A 43 13.63 -1.77 11.41
C GLU A 43 13.61 -0.96 12.73
N SER A 44 12.68 -1.21 13.65
CA SER A 44 12.57 -0.47 14.92
C SER A 44 12.11 -1.34 16.09
N ASP A 45 12.78 -1.22 17.24
CA ASP A 45 12.33 -1.79 18.51
C ASP A 45 11.16 -1.01 19.15
N LYS A 46 10.75 0.10 18.53
CA LYS A 46 9.66 0.95 18.99
C LYS A 46 8.46 0.82 18.05
N PRO A 47 7.22 1.01 18.57
CA PRO A 47 6.04 1.09 17.72
C PRO A 47 6.25 2.14 16.61
N ILE A 48 5.89 1.76 15.39
CA ILE A 48 5.92 2.63 14.21
C ILE A 48 4.48 2.92 13.81
N TRP A 49 4.18 4.18 13.47
CA TRP A 49 2.92 4.50 12.81
C TRP A 49 2.98 4.05 11.35
N ALA A 50 2.24 2.98 11.03
CA ALA A 50 2.24 2.39 9.70
C ALA A 50 1.70 3.35 8.63
N PRO A 51 2.23 3.28 7.40
CA PRO A 51 1.70 4.03 6.27
C PRO A 51 0.37 3.44 5.79
N ALA A 52 -0.36 4.23 5.00
CA ALA A 52 -1.47 3.70 4.22
C ALA A 52 -0.93 2.90 3.03
N TYR A 53 -1.63 1.83 2.67
CA TYR A 53 -1.31 1.02 1.50
C TYR A 53 -2.45 1.08 0.49
N ALA A 54 -2.10 1.24 -0.78
CA ALA A 54 -3.05 1.12 -1.89
C ALA A 54 -2.42 0.37 -3.06
N SER A 55 -3.25 -0.28 -3.87
CA SER A 55 -2.87 -0.64 -5.23
C SER A 55 -2.95 0.55 -6.17
N ILE A 56 -2.30 0.46 -7.33
CA ILE A 56 -2.43 1.47 -8.39
C ILE A 56 -3.91 1.69 -8.74
N SER A 57 -4.68 0.62 -8.91
CA SER A 57 -6.11 0.70 -9.20
C SER A 57 -6.92 1.40 -8.10
N GLU A 58 -6.60 1.13 -6.84
CA GLU A 58 -7.27 1.79 -5.70
C GLU A 58 -6.93 3.28 -5.62
N LEU A 59 -5.68 3.66 -5.89
CA LEU A 59 -5.29 5.06 -5.95
C LEU A 59 -6.12 5.82 -7.00
N PHE A 60 -6.22 5.29 -8.22
CA PHE A 60 -7.02 5.94 -9.26
C PHE A 60 -8.51 5.97 -8.92
N GLN A 61 -9.05 4.93 -8.28
CA GLN A 61 -10.43 4.95 -7.80
C GLN A 61 -10.67 6.01 -6.72
N GLN A 62 -9.71 6.23 -5.82
CA GLN A 62 -9.81 7.28 -4.78
C GLN A 62 -9.75 8.70 -5.35
N LEU A 63 -9.03 8.89 -6.45
CA LEU A 63 -8.91 10.19 -7.12
C LEU A 63 -10.04 10.47 -8.11
N SER A 64 -10.82 9.46 -8.47
CA SER A 64 -11.92 9.57 -9.42
C SER A 64 -13.25 9.83 -8.70
N SER A 65 -14.10 10.66 -9.31
CA SER A 65 -15.51 10.77 -8.90
C SER A 65 -16.35 9.58 -9.34
N LEU A 66 -15.83 8.77 -10.28
CA LEU A 66 -16.51 7.61 -10.83
C LEU A 66 -16.19 6.37 -10.02
N LYS A 67 -17.21 5.53 -9.78
CA LYS A 67 -17.06 4.23 -9.12
C LYS A 67 -17.07 3.10 -10.15
N PRO A 68 -16.36 2.00 -9.90
CA PRO A 68 -16.55 0.79 -10.70
C PRO A 68 -18.02 0.39 -10.65
N GLY A 69 -18.58 -0.03 -11.79
CA GLY A 69 -19.94 -0.52 -11.86
C GLY A 69 -20.13 -1.78 -11.02
N ASP A 70 -21.33 -1.96 -10.47
CA ASP A 70 -21.66 -3.17 -9.74
C ASP A 70 -21.58 -4.39 -10.68
N PRO A 71 -20.84 -5.46 -10.32
CA PRO A 71 -20.66 -6.60 -11.21
C PRO A 71 -21.96 -7.28 -11.63
N ILE A 72 -22.97 -7.35 -10.75
CA ILE A 72 -24.26 -7.98 -11.08
C ILE A 72 -25.03 -7.09 -12.04
N HIS A 73 -25.08 -5.79 -11.76
CA HIS A 73 -25.75 -4.82 -12.62
C HIS A 73 -25.15 -4.78 -14.03
N LEU A 74 -23.81 -4.80 -14.14
CA LEU A 74 -23.11 -4.79 -15.41
C LEU A 74 -23.41 -6.04 -16.25
N ILE A 75 -23.57 -7.21 -15.62
CA ILE A 75 -23.98 -8.41 -16.35
C ILE A 75 -25.37 -8.22 -16.93
N CYS A 76 -26.34 -7.73 -16.14
CA CYS A 76 -27.71 -7.56 -16.61
C CYS A 76 -27.89 -6.50 -17.71
N GLU A 77 -27.07 -5.45 -17.73
CA GLU A 77 -27.20 -4.36 -18.72
C GLU A 77 -26.36 -4.57 -19.98
N LEU A 78 -25.22 -5.26 -19.89
CA LEU A 78 -24.23 -5.34 -20.99
C LEU A 78 -24.09 -6.73 -21.61
N TYR A 79 -24.68 -7.79 -21.02
CA TYR A 79 -24.64 -9.18 -21.50
C TYR A 79 -26.04 -9.80 -21.57
#